data_AF-A0A535PM21-F1
#
_entry.id   AF-A0A535PM21-F1
#
_cell.length_a   1.000
_cell.length_b   1.000
_cell.length_c   1.000
_cell.angle_alpha   90.00
_cell.angle_beta   90.00
_cell.angle_gamma   90.00
#
_symmetry.space_group_name_H-M   'P 1'
#
loop_
_entity.id
_entity.type
_entity.pdbx_description
1 polymer ?
#
loop_
_entity_poly.entity_id
_entity_poly.type
_entity_poly.pdbx_seq_one_letter_code
_entity_poly.pdbx_strand_id
1 'polypeptide(L)'
;MGGIFLGAGLYLIWRGNFPAWWQDWMLWPLRTVTPRVTHLQGWAGVALGISILAVGFTPIVPEDIGGVLVLAAMTTYLAGVVLFVYSTYLSRRAAS
;
A
#
# COMPACT_ATOMS: atom_id res chain seq x y z
N MET A 1 2.62 -9.27 -10.22
CA MET A 1 2.25 -9.00 -8.81
C MET A 1 2.16 -7.52 -8.48
N GLY A 2 3.19 -6.69 -8.75
CA GLY A 2 3.17 -5.25 -8.39
C GLY A 2 1.99 -4.45 -8.95
N GLY A 3 1.59 -4.71 -10.21
CA GLY A 3 0.42 -4.06 -10.82
C GLY A 3 -0.92 -4.36 -10.13
N ILE A 4 -1.06 -5.54 -9.51
CA ILE A 4 -2.29 -5.89 -8.76
C ILE A 4 -2.38 -5.04 -7.49
N PHE A 5 -1.28 -4.91 -6.74
CA PHE A 5 -1.23 -4.07 -5.54
C PHE A 5 -1.40 -2.58 -5.86
N LEU A 6 -0.79 -2.12 -6.95
CA LEU A 6 -0.93 -0.74 -7.42
C LEU A 6 -2.38 -0.44 -7.84
N GLY A 7 -3.00 -1.32 -8.61
CA GLY A 7 -4.40 -1.18 -9.03
C GLY A 7 -5.37 -1.26 -7.85
N ALA A 8 -5.16 -2.20 -6.93
CA ALA A 8 -5.95 -2.32 -5.70
C ALA A 8 -5.84 -1.07 -4.82
N GLY A 9 -4.63 -0.53 -4.66
CA GLY A 9 -4.38 0.69 -3.90
C GLY A 9 -5.07 1.90 -4.50
N LEU A 10 -4.92 2.11 -5.82
CA LEU A 10 -5.60 3.19 -6.55
C LEU A 10 -7.12 3.06 -6.48
N TYR A 11 -7.64 1.85 -6.58
CA TYR A 11 -9.07 1.58 -6.46
C TYR A 11 -9.62 1.99 -5.09
N LEU A 12 -8.90 1.69 -4.00
CA LEU A 12 -9.29 2.10 -2.65
C LEU A 12 -9.23 3.61 -2.44
N ILE A 13 -8.22 4.28 -3.01
CA ILE A 13 -8.13 5.75 -3.01
C ILE A 13 -9.32 6.36 -3.75
N TRP A 14 -9.66 5.82 -4.93
CA TRP A 14 -10.73 6.37 -5.76
C TRP A 14 -12.12 6.10 -5.16
N ARG A 15 -12.36 4.88 -4.68
CA ARG A 15 -13.68 4.48 -4.14
C ARG A 15 -13.94 5.03 -2.74
N GLY A 16 -12.88 5.31 -1.96
CA GLY A 16 -12.97 5.81 -0.59
C GLY A 16 -13.54 4.83 0.44
N ASN A 17 -13.96 3.63 0.00
CA ASN A 17 -14.52 2.59 0.86
C ASN A 17 -14.01 1.19 0.48
N PHE A 18 -13.86 0.35 1.49
CA PHE A 18 -13.51 -1.06 1.31
C PHE A 18 -14.70 -1.86 0.78
N PRO A 19 -14.53 -2.71 -0.25
CA PRO A 19 -15.54 -3.70 -0.62
C PRO A 19 -15.81 -4.67 0.54
N ALA A 20 -17.07 -5.04 0.79
CA ALA A 20 -17.44 -5.92 1.91
C ALA A 20 -16.69 -7.27 1.91
N TRP A 21 -16.45 -7.86 0.74
CA TRP A 21 -15.68 -9.10 0.61
C TRP A 21 -14.15 -8.92 0.86
N TRP A 22 -13.62 -7.70 0.71
CA TRP A 22 -12.27 -7.36 1.17
C TRP A 22 -12.23 -7.07 2.66
N GLN A 23 -13.35 -6.62 3.22
CA GLN A 23 -13.44 -6.39 4.65
C GLN A 23 -13.20 -7.71 5.41
N ASP A 24 -13.86 -8.78 5.00
CA ASP A 24 -13.72 -10.08 5.67
C ASP A 24 -12.31 -10.70 5.56
N TRP A 25 -11.64 -10.49 4.43
CA TRP A 25 -10.33 -11.11 4.17
C TRP A 25 -9.14 -10.24 4.62
N MET A 26 -9.24 -8.92 4.51
CA MET A 26 -8.11 -7.99 4.73
C MET A 26 -8.18 -7.23 6.07
N LEU A 27 -9.32 -7.23 6.78
CA LEU A 27 -9.45 -6.50 8.06
C LEU A 27 -9.00 -7.28 9.29
N TRP A 28 -8.33 -8.42 9.16
CA TRP A 28 -7.83 -9.14 10.34
C TRP A 28 -7.03 -8.25 11.33
N PRO A 29 -6.36 -7.14 10.92
CA PRO A 29 -5.80 -6.14 11.85
C PRO A 29 -6.70 -4.93 12.19
N LEU A 30 -7.73 -4.62 11.38
CA LEU A 30 -8.49 -3.36 11.36
C LEU A 30 -9.87 -3.54 12.02
N ARG A 31 -10.16 -2.81 13.10
CA ARG A 31 -11.44 -2.92 13.84
C ARG A 31 -12.53 -1.95 13.36
N THR A 32 -12.14 -0.73 13.00
CA THR A 32 -13.06 0.30 12.49
C THR A 32 -12.52 0.87 11.19
N VAL A 33 -13.31 0.77 10.12
CA VAL A 33 -12.92 1.17 8.77
C VAL A 33 -13.56 2.52 8.46
N THR A 34 -12.85 3.60 8.77
CA THR A 34 -13.26 4.94 8.38
C THR A 34 -12.73 5.27 6.97
N PRO A 35 -13.35 6.21 6.23
CA PRO A 35 -12.87 6.62 4.90
C PRO A 35 -11.39 7.03 4.88
N ARG A 36 -10.93 7.64 5.98
CA ARG A 36 -9.52 8.02 6.18
C ARG A 36 -8.59 6.81 6.27
N VAL A 37 -8.99 5.76 6.99
CA VAL A 37 -8.24 4.50 7.09
C VAL A 37 -8.20 3.81 5.73
N THR A 38 -9.30 3.83 4.97
CA THR A 38 -9.35 3.29 3.61
C THR A 38 -8.38 3.99 2.67
N HIS A 39 -8.32 5.32 2.71
CA HIS A 39 -7.35 6.09 1.92
C HIS A 39 -5.92 5.75 2.28
N LEU A 40 -5.59 5.66 3.58
CA LEU A 40 -4.24 5.30 4.03
C LEU A 40 -3.84 3.88 3.59
N GLN A 41 -4.76 2.92 3.66
CA GLN A 41 -4.55 1.56 3.15
C GLN A 41 -4.38 1.53 1.63
N GLY A 42 -5.15 2.35 0.91
CA GLY A 42 -4.98 2.54 -0.53
C GLY A 42 -3.59 3.07 -0.88
N TRP A 43 -3.13 4.11 -0.20
CA TRP A 43 -1.78 4.64 -0.36
C TRP A 43 -0.68 3.63 0.01
N ALA A 44 -0.89 2.82 1.05
CA ALA A 44 0.02 1.74 1.40
C ALA A 44 0.11 0.69 0.27
N GLY A 45 -1.03 0.31 -0.32
CA GLY A 45 -1.08 -0.59 -1.47
C GLY A 45 -0.39 -0.02 -2.72
N VAL A 46 -0.58 1.27 -3.00
CA VAL A 46 0.13 1.96 -4.10
C VAL A 46 1.64 1.94 -3.84
N ALA A 47 2.08 2.30 -2.64
CA ALA A 47 3.49 2.35 -2.30
C ALA A 47 4.16 0.96 -2.41
N LEU A 48 3.49 -0.10 -1.94
CA LEU A 48 3.95 -1.48 -2.14
C LEU A 48 3.96 -1.89 -3.61
N GLY A 49 2.94 -1.50 -4.37
CA GLY A 49 2.87 -1.76 -5.81
C GLY A 49 4.03 -1.11 -6.57
N ILE A 50 4.35 0.14 -6.27
CA ILE A 50 5.50 0.87 -6.83
C ILE A 50 6.81 0.17 -6.44
N SER A 51 6.96 -0.23 -5.18
CA SER A 51 8.16 -0.92 -4.72
C SER A 51 8.41 -2.23 -5.47
N ILE A 52 7.37 -3.07 -5.61
CA ILE A 52 7.47 -4.35 -6.32
C ILE A 52 7.78 -4.13 -7.81
N LEU A 53 7.16 -3.12 -8.43
CA LEU A 53 7.45 -2.78 -9.83
C LEU A 53 8.88 -2.29 -9.99
N ALA A 54 9.35 -1.41 -9.11
CA ALA A 54 10.70 -0.88 -9.14
C ALA A 54 11.75 -1.99 -9.06
N VAL A 55 11.62 -2.93 -8.11
CA VAL A 55 12.49 -4.12 -8.02
C VAL A 55 12.35 -5.02 -9.24
N GLY A 56 11.13 -5.19 -9.75
CA GLY A 56 10.88 -6.03 -10.94
C GLY A 56 11.51 -5.49 -12.23
N PHE A 57 11.68 -4.18 -12.33
CA PHE A 57 12.32 -3.53 -13.47
C PHE A 57 13.83 -3.40 -13.34
N THR A 58 14.40 -3.46 -12.13
CA THR A 58 15.85 -3.38 -11.87
C THR A 58 16.71 -4.29 -12.77
N PRO A 59 16.33 -5.55 -13.09
CA PRO A 59 17.16 -6.43 -13.94
C PRO A 59 17.25 -6.03 -15.42
N ILE A 60 16.36 -5.14 -15.88
CA ILE A 60 16.19 -4.82 -17.30
C ILE A 60 16.82 -3.45 -17.65
N VAL A 61 17.07 -2.61 -16.64
CA VAL A 61 17.64 -1.27 -16.81
C VAL A 61 19.16 -1.26 -16.67
N PRO A 62 19.83 -0.24 -17.24
CA PRO A 62 21.24 0.03 -16.99
C PRO A 62 21.55 0.16 -15.49
N GLU A 63 22.76 -0.23 -15.07
CA GLU A 63 23.18 -0.31 -13.66
C GLU A 63 22.99 1.01 -12.90
N ASP A 64 23.32 2.14 -13.53
CA ASP A 64 23.15 3.49 -12.96
C ASP A 64 21.68 3.77 -12.60
N ILE A 65 20.75 3.32 -13.43
CA ILE A 65 19.31 3.48 -13.25
C ILE A 65 18.77 2.42 -12.27
N GLY A 66 19.35 1.21 -12.29
CA GLY A 66 19.05 0.13 -11.37
C GLY A 66 19.27 0.52 -9.91
N GLY A 67 20.40 1.17 -9.61
CA GLY A 67 20.68 1.68 -8.26
C GLY A 67 19.62 2.66 -7.75
N VAL A 68 19.17 3.59 -8.60
CA VAL A 68 18.09 4.54 -8.27
C VAL A 68 16.76 3.83 -8.06
N LEU A 69 16.44 2.82 -8.88
CA LEU A 69 15.22 2.01 -8.74
C LEU A 69 15.19 1.24 -7.41
N VAL A 70 16.32 0.70 -6.97
CA VAL A 70 16.41 0.02 -5.67
C VAL A 70 16.17 1.00 -4.52
N LEU A 71 16.77 2.19 -4.56
CA LEU A 71 16.52 3.23 -3.55
C LEU A 71 15.04 3.67 -3.53
N ALA A 72 14.44 3.85 -4.71
CA ALA A 72 13.02 4.16 -4.84
C ALA A 72 12.15 3.03 -4.28
N ALA A 73 12.51 1.77 -4.55
CA ALA A 73 11.80 0.60 -4.03
C ALA A 73 11.84 0.53 -2.51
N MET A 74 13.01 0.76 -1.91
CA MET A 74 13.16 0.79 -0.45
C MET A 74 12.34 1.93 0.17
N THR A 75 12.42 3.11 -0.40
CA THR A 75 11.71 4.30 0.12
C THR A 75 10.19 4.10 0.08
N THR A 76 9.68 3.61 -1.04
CA THR A 76 8.24 3.34 -1.21
C THR A 76 7.76 2.18 -0.36
N TYR A 77 8.59 1.14 -0.17
CA TYR A 77 8.28 0.07 0.77
C TYR A 77 8.14 0.59 2.20
N LEU A 78 9.12 1.37 2.68
CA LEU A 78 9.09 1.95 4.02
C LEU A 78 7.88 2.86 4.22
N ALA A 79 7.58 3.73 3.24
CA ALA A 79 6.39 4.57 3.28
C ALA A 79 5.11 3.73 3.36
N GLY A 80 5.01 2.66 2.56
CA GLY A 80 3.88 1.73 2.60
C GLY A 80 3.70 1.05 3.95
N VAL A 81 4.79 0.59 4.56
CA VAL A 81 4.78 -0.03 5.91
C VAL A 81 4.31 0.98 6.97
N VAL A 82 4.84 2.21 6.94
CA VAL A 82 4.45 3.26 7.90
C VAL A 82 2.96 3.60 7.75
N LEU A 83 2.47 3.77 6.52
CA LEU A 83 1.07 4.04 6.25
C LEU A 83 0.16 2.89 6.71
N PHE A 84 0.59 1.64 6.49
CA PHE A 84 -0.13 0.47 6.93
C PHE A 84 -0.25 0.43 8.46
N VAL A 85 0.89 0.51 9.17
CA VAL A 85 0.92 0.48 10.65
C VAL A 85 0.13 1.65 11.23
N TYR A 86 0.27 2.86 10.68
CA TYR A 86 -0.45 4.04 11.14
C TYR A 86 -1.97 3.91 10.94
N SER A 87 -2.40 3.37 9.80
CA SER A 87 -3.83 3.14 9.55
C SER A 87 -4.42 2.08 10.49
N THR A 88 -3.65 1.02 10.81
CA THR A 88 -4.04 0.02 11.81
C THR A 88 -4.14 0.62 13.21
N TYR A 89 -3.19 1.46 13.59
CA TYR A 89 -3.24 2.18 14.87
C TYR A 89 -4.48 3.08 14.98
N LEU A 90 -4.74 3.91 13.96
CA LEU A 90 -5.94 4.76 13.92
C LEU A 90 -7.24 3.96 13.95
N SER A 91 -7.30 2.86 13.21
CA SER A 91 -8.47 1.97 13.20
C SER A 91 -8.78 1.39 14.58
N ARG A 92 -7.75 1.02 15.35
CA ARG A 92 -7.93 0.49 16.71
C ARG A 92 -8.31 1.57 17.72
N ARG A 93 -7.72 2.77 17.60
CA ARG A 93 -8.03 3.91 18.47
C ARG A 93 -9.44 4.49 18.25
N ALA A 94 -9.98 4.36 17.04
CA ALA A 94 -11.36 4.75 16.76
C ALA A 94 -12.40 3.74 17.30
N ALA A 95 -11.97 2.52 17.66
CA ALA A 95 -12.82 1.45 18.17
C ALA A 95 -12.92 1.42 19.72
N SER A 96 -12.16 2.29 20.40
CA SER A 96 -12.07 2.44 21.86
C SER A 96 -12.68 3.76 22.29
#